data_AF-A0A167INU6-F1
#
_entry.id   AF-A0A167INU6-F1
#
_cell.length_a   1.000
_cell.length_b   1.000
_cell.length_c   1.000
_cell.angle_alpha   90.00
_cell.angle_beta   90.00
_cell.angle_gamma   90.00
#
_symmetry.space_group_name_H-M   'P 1'
#
loop_
_entity.id
_entity.type
_entity.pdbx_description
1 polymer ?
#
loop_
_entity_poly.entity_id
_entity_poly.type
_entity_poly.pdbx_seq_one_letter_code
_entity_poly.pdbx_strand_id
1 'polypeptide(L)'
;MKKTTLLTAFFFVYSLILTAQTYTTPNTGVTWTLDDIAAASTTTVSGSGNAYTLSENLVIAENDTFIIDTDLTLSIEADLLITVFGSFSISAADVTITSAETSPYEGFRFEEFSVITIQNTTIENGGGLRVLTEEFTLDNCEITNNVAGGATTGAVISLSRGTPQITNNTITFNELPAIASAANSSVSANISNNYIEGNNMENSNRPQINIGTTQNAIPLIIFQNTIIGNPDLDQVGGIAVSNFVGGAINAEIDENEIRNNRYGISILGTNSFAYIRNNIIEDNNTQGNPQLGGSGISLNSSSPGMDVIASGNEIRGNLWGITVIGEAAINLGNDIPESTGENIFSNNGNGGVIYALYNNTANTIPAANNCWVEGEINTLELAESVIFHQVDDAALGEVLFDPVGCATLSSEDFNISSISIYPNPTTGTIQFQNNREIATVDVFGIQGNKVASLPVSEGLNTLELVLTSGMYFLKFNTTEASFVQKLIIK
;
A
#
# COMPACT_ATOMS: atom_id res chain seq x y z
N MET A 1 -55.66 -63.73 24.88
CA MET A 1 -55.13 -62.60 24.09
C MET A 1 -53.64 -62.48 24.36
N LYS A 2 -52.81 -62.72 23.34
CA LYS A 2 -51.34 -62.68 23.42
C LYS A 2 -50.87 -61.22 23.46
N LYS A 3 -50.00 -60.87 24.41
CA LYS A 3 -49.25 -59.60 24.40
C LYS A 3 -47.84 -59.90 23.91
N THR A 4 -47.51 -59.38 22.73
CA THR A 4 -46.18 -59.40 22.12
C THR A 4 -45.39 -58.18 22.60
N THR A 5 -44.24 -58.43 23.20
CA THR A 5 -43.24 -57.43 23.58
C THR A 5 -42.42 -57.08 22.34
N LEU A 6 -42.40 -55.81 21.93
CA LEU A 6 -41.56 -55.31 20.84
C LEU A 6 -40.35 -54.60 21.47
N LEU A 7 -39.16 -55.13 21.22
CA LEU A 7 -37.88 -54.57 21.65
C LEU A 7 -37.31 -53.76 20.47
N THR A 8 -37.35 -52.44 20.53
CA THR A 8 -36.70 -51.55 19.56
C THR A 8 -35.27 -51.26 20.00
N ALA A 9 -34.30 -51.76 19.24
CA ALA A 9 -32.88 -51.43 19.39
C ALA A 9 -32.60 -50.10 18.67
N PHE A 10 -32.03 -49.14 19.40
CA PHE A 10 -31.61 -47.84 18.89
C PHE A 10 -30.12 -47.95 18.50
N PHE A 11 -29.80 -47.87 17.21
CA PHE A 11 -28.42 -47.82 16.73
C PHE A 11 -27.92 -46.38 16.83
N PHE A 12 -26.98 -46.12 17.73
CA PHE A 12 -26.24 -44.85 17.81
C PHE A 12 -25.13 -44.90 16.76
N VAL A 13 -25.28 -44.14 15.67
CA VAL A 13 -24.19 -43.91 14.71
C VAL A 13 -23.32 -42.80 15.29
N TYR A 14 -22.16 -43.16 15.82
CA TYR A 14 -21.11 -42.21 16.18
C TYR A 14 -20.48 -41.68 14.88
N SER A 15 -20.74 -40.43 14.53
CA SER A 15 -19.94 -39.70 13.55
C SER A 15 -18.57 -39.42 14.16
N LEU A 16 -17.54 -40.12 13.68
CA LEU A 16 -16.15 -39.81 13.98
C LEU A 16 -15.84 -38.43 13.38
N ILE A 17 -15.67 -37.42 14.24
CA ILE A 17 -15.08 -36.14 13.82
C ILE A 17 -13.59 -36.44 13.66
N LEU A 18 -13.13 -36.53 12.41
CA LEU A 18 -11.70 -36.51 12.10
C LEU A 18 -11.21 -35.10 12.39
N THR A 19 -10.57 -34.90 13.55
CA THR A 19 -9.77 -33.70 13.78
C THR A 19 -8.47 -33.86 13.02
N ALA A 20 -8.08 -32.86 12.22
CA ALA A 20 -6.73 -32.82 11.65
C ALA A 20 -5.71 -33.00 12.77
N GLN A 21 -4.76 -33.92 12.58
CA GLN A 21 -3.71 -34.16 13.57
C GLN A 21 -2.79 -32.93 13.63
N THR A 22 -2.10 -32.77 14.76
CA THR A 22 -1.26 -31.60 15.03
C THR A 22 0.10 -32.05 15.54
N TYR A 23 1.15 -31.58 14.87
CA TYR A 23 2.50 -31.65 15.38
C TYR A 23 2.87 -30.32 16.04
N THR A 24 3.40 -30.39 17.26
CA THR A 24 3.93 -29.23 17.97
C THR A 24 5.40 -29.45 18.21
N THR A 25 6.24 -28.45 17.88
CA THR A 25 7.67 -28.53 18.20
C THR A 25 7.88 -28.66 19.71
N PRO A 26 8.96 -29.31 20.19
CA PRO A 26 9.09 -29.73 21.60
C PRO A 26 9.26 -28.60 22.63
N ASN A 27 9.37 -27.34 22.21
CA ASN A 27 9.59 -26.17 23.05
C ASN A 27 10.96 -26.21 23.77
N THR A 28 12.02 -26.55 23.02
CA THR A 28 13.36 -26.78 23.58
C THR A 28 14.34 -25.63 23.37
N GLY A 29 13.94 -24.56 22.69
CA GLY A 29 14.84 -23.44 22.42
C GLY A 29 15.66 -23.63 21.14
N VAL A 30 15.22 -24.50 20.23
CA VAL A 30 16.03 -24.91 19.07
C VAL A 30 15.41 -24.43 17.75
N THR A 31 16.26 -24.38 16.73
CA THR A 31 15.86 -24.08 15.36
C THR A 31 15.45 -25.36 14.64
N TRP A 32 14.31 -25.30 13.95
CA TRP A 32 13.71 -26.35 13.15
C TRP A 32 13.71 -25.94 11.67
N THR A 33 14.09 -26.87 10.82
CA THR A 33 13.87 -26.84 9.37
C THR A 33 12.75 -27.82 8.99
N LEU A 34 12.31 -27.79 7.73
CA LEU A 34 11.38 -28.81 7.22
C LEU A 34 11.99 -30.22 7.24
N ASP A 35 13.31 -30.36 7.02
CA ASP A 35 14.02 -31.63 7.13
C ASP A 35 13.99 -32.16 8.58
N ASP A 36 14.17 -31.29 9.58
CA ASP A 36 14.10 -31.67 11.00
C ASP A 36 12.70 -32.16 11.38
N ILE A 37 11.66 -31.46 10.91
CA ILE A 37 10.26 -31.85 11.15
C ILE A 37 9.95 -33.17 10.43
N ALA A 38 10.39 -33.34 9.18
CA ALA A 38 10.20 -34.59 8.44
C ALA A 38 10.89 -35.78 9.12
N ALA A 39 12.08 -35.57 9.68
CA ALA A 39 12.80 -36.60 10.45
C ALA A 39 12.12 -36.92 11.79
N ALA A 40 11.58 -35.92 12.47
CA ALA A 40 10.87 -36.09 13.75
C ALA A 40 9.47 -36.68 13.56
N SER A 41 8.78 -36.35 12.48
CA SER A 41 7.42 -36.75 12.17
C SER A 41 7.17 -36.83 10.66
N THR A 42 7.46 -38.01 10.08
CA THR A 42 7.20 -38.30 8.66
C THR A 42 5.72 -38.27 8.25
N THR A 43 4.79 -38.24 9.20
CA THR A 43 3.35 -38.08 8.92
C THR A 43 2.93 -36.62 8.83
N THR A 44 3.69 -35.72 9.47
CA THR A 44 3.43 -34.28 9.46
C THR A 44 4.03 -33.64 8.23
N VAL A 45 5.34 -33.83 8.01
CA VAL A 45 6.04 -33.33 6.82
C VAL A 45 6.64 -34.51 6.08
N SER A 46 6.37 -34.55 4.78
CA SER A 46 7.02 -35.47 3.85
C SER A 46 7.75 -34.70 2.75
N GLY A 47 8.62 -35.37 2.00
CA GLY A 47 9.50 -34.73 1.04
C GLY A 47 10.91 -34.49 1.58
N SER A 48 11.75 -33.84 0.77
CA SER A 48 13.15 -33.54 1.10
C SER A 48 13.73 -32.60 0.05
N GLY A 49 14.77 -31.85 0.41
CA GLY A 49 15.47 -30.97 -0.53
C GLY A 49 14.65 -29.71 -0.81
N ASN A 50 14.08 -29.60 -2.02
CA ASN A 50 13.36 -28.40 -2.47
C ASN A 50 11.85 -28.59 -2.63
N ALA A 51 11.29 -29.71 -2.18
CA ALA A 51 9.86 -29.99 -2.27
C ALA A 51 9.38 -30.75 -1.03
N TYR A 52 8.42 -30.14 -0.32
CA TYR A 52 7.82 -30.68 0.89
C TYR A 52 6.30 -30.65 0.80
N THR A 53 5.66 -31.59 1.50
CA THR A 53 4.23 -31.60 1.72
C THR A 53 3.93 -31.62 3.21
N LEU A 54 3.08 -30.71 3.67
CA LEU A 54 2.53 -30.67 5.02
C LEU A 54 1.16 -31.35 5.03
N SER A 55 1.01 -32.41 5.83
CA SER A 55 -0.20 -33.26 5.90
C SER A 55 -0.87 -33.24 7.29
N GLU A 56 -0.34 -32.46 8.23
CA GLU A 56 -0.91 -32.23 9.56
C GLU A 56 -0.74 -30.75 9.95
N ASN A 57 -1.55 -30.26 10.90
CA ASN A 57 -1.34 -28.92 11.45
C ASN A 57 0.05 -28.82 12.07
N LEU A 58 0.69 -27.66 11.92
CA LEU A 58 2.01 -27.39 12.47
C LEU A 58 1.94 -26.27 13.51
N VAL A 59 2.45 -26.55 14.71
CA VAL A 59 2.57 -25.55 15.78
C VAL A 59 4.04 -25.38 16.15
N ILE A 60 4.55 -24.17 15.97
CA ILE A 60 5.88 -23.78 16.43
C ILE A 60 5.74 -23.24 17.85
N ALA A 61 6.33 -23.95 18.82
CA ALA A 61 6.25 -23.60 20.23
C ALA A 61 7.03 -22.31 20.57
N GLU A 62 6.66 -21.68 21.68
CA GLU A 62 7.12 -20.34 22.11
C GLU A 62 8.64 -20.14 22.11
N ASN A 63 9.42 -21.15 22.51
CA ASN A 63 10.88 -21.03 22.57
C ASN A 63 11.57 -21.52 21.30
N ASP A 64 10.86 -22.13 20.36
CA ASP A 64 11.47 -22.69 19.16
C ASP A 64 11.42 -21.70 17.99
N THR A 65 12.33 -21.89 17.04
CA THR A 65 12.39 -21.12 15.79
C THR A 65 12.15 -22.05 14.62
N PHE A 66 11.27 -21.70 13.70
CA PHE A 66 11.12 -22.38 12.41
C PHE A 66 11.76 -21.54 11.31
N ILE A 67 12.64 -22.14 10.49
CA ILE A 67 13.29 -21.46 9.38
C ILE A 67 13.09 -22.16 8.05
N ILE A 68 13.04 -21.35 6.99
CA ILE A 68 13.22 -21.77 5.59
C ILE A 68 14.33 -20.88 5.00
N ASP A 69 15.54 -21.44 4.93
CA ASP A 69 16.76 -20.76 4.47
C ASP A 69 17.32 -21.32 3.16
N THR A 70 16.59 -22.26 2.54
CA THR A 70 16.88 -22.81 1.21
C THR A 70 15.66 -22.74 0.32
N ASP A 71 15.90 -22.58 -0.99
CA ASP A 71 14.83 -22.45 -1.98
C ASP A 71 14.01 -23.74 -2.06
N LEU A 72 12.68 -23.62 -1.93
CA LEU A 72 11.79 -24.78 -1.89
C LEU A 72 10.34 -24.43 -2.24
N THR A 73 9.57 -25.47 -2.54
CA THR A 73 8.11 -25.44 -2.52
C THR A 73 7.59 -26.21 -1.30
N LEU A 74 6.74 -25.55 -0.51
CA LEU A 74 5.94 -26.17 0.54
C LEU A 74 4.48 -26.25 0.07
N SER A 75 4.04 -27.46 -0.25
CA SER A 75 2.63 -27.75 -0.55
C SER A 75 1.90 -28.13 0.73
N ILE A 76 0.77 -27.49 1.02
CA ILE A 76 0.01 -27.72 2.27
C ILE A 76 -1.33 -28.35 1.91
N GLU A 77 -1.67 -29.49 2.51
CA GLU A 77 -2.99 -30.12 2.32
C GLU A 77 -4.13 -29.26 2.86
N ALA A 78 -5.35 -29.55 2.39
CA ALA A 78 -6.53 -28.76 2.69
C ALA A 78 -6.81 -28.60 4.19
N ASP A 79 -7.37 -27.45 4.56
CA ASP A 79 -7.83 -27.12 5.92
C ASP A 79 -6.72 -27.14 7.01
N LEU A 80 -5.43 -27.20 6.61
CA LEU A 80 -4.32 -27.19 7.56
C LEU A 80 -3.84 -25.77 7.89
N LEU A 81 -3.59 -25.55 9.19
CA LEU A 81 -3.12 -24.30 9.76
C LEU A 81 -1.69 -24.44 10.29
N ILE A 82 -0.86 -23.44 9.98
CA ILE A 82 0.44 -23.25 10.63
C ILE A 82 0.28 -22.17 11.71
N THR A 83 0.53 -22.53 12.98
CA THR A 83 0.46 -21.62 14.12
C THR A 83 1.86 -21.39 14.70
N VAL A 84 2.24 -20.14 14.94
CA VAL A 84 3.57 -19.78 15.44
C VAL A 84 3.43 -19.02 16.75
N PHE A 85 3.92 -19.62 17.84
CA PHE A 85 4.12 -18.95 19.13
C PHE A 85 5.55 -18.44 19.29
N GLY A 86 6.53 -19.15 18.71
CA GLY A 86 7.94 -18.76 18.74
C GLY A 86 8.33 -17.86 17.58
N SER A 87 9.41 -18.21 16.87
CA SER A 87 9.88 -17.43 15.72
C SER A 87 9.65 -18.15 14.40
N PHE A 88 9.36 -17.41 13.33
CA PHE A 88 9.30 -17.94 11.96
C PHE A 88 10.05 -17.01 11.01
N SER A 89 11.03 -17.58 10.29
CA SER A 89 11.88 -16.82 9.38
C SER A 89 12.00 -17.51 8.03
N ILE A 90 11.70 -16.79 6.94
CA ILE A 90 12.05 -17.19 5.59
C ILE A 90 13.10 -16.22 5.05
N SER A 91 14.28 -16.74 4.73
CA SER A 91 15.42 -15.96 4.21
C SER A 91 16.00 -16.53 2.90
N ALA A 92 15.42 -17.61 2.39
CA ALA A 92 15.73 -18.16 1.09
C ALA A 92 15.44 -17.14 -0.03
N ALA A 93 15.98 -17.38 -1.23
CA ALA A 93 15.85 -16.46 -2.35
C ALA A 93 14.59 -16.71 -3.18
N ASP A 94 14.06 -17.94 -3.15
CA ASP A 94 12.87 -18.35 -3.89
C ASP A 94 12.10 -19.43 -3.13
N VAL A 95 11.00 -19.04 -2.48
CA VAL A 95 10.11 -19.96 -1.77
C VAL A 95 8.70 -19.84 -2.31
N THR A 96 8.06 -20.99 -2.53
CA THR A 96 6.63 -21.05 -2.83
C THR A 96 5.90 -21.81 -1.73
N ILE A 97 4.85 -21.21 -1.19
CA ILE A 97 3.90 -21.85 -0.26
C ILE A 97 2.54 -21.87 -0.95
N THR A 98 2.01 -23.05 -1.19
CA THR A 98 0.80 -23.24 -1.99
C THR A 98 -0.01 -24.43 -1.51
N SER A 99 -1.24 -24.59 -1.97
CA SER A 99 -2.03 -25.79 -1.68
C SER A 99 -1.45 -27.03 -2.37
N ALA A 100 -1.50 -28.18 -1.70
CA ALA A 100 -1.18 -29.47 -2.29
C ALA A 100 -2.28 -30.00 -3.23
N GLU A 101 -3.48 -29.40 -3.17
CA GLU A 101 -4.67 -29.84 -3.88
C GLU A 101 -5.53 -28.66 -4.34
N THR A 102 -6.72 -28.92 -4.89
CA THR A 102 -7.63 -27.84 -5.34
C THR A 102 -8.26 -27.08 -4.19
N SER A 103 -8.39 -27.72 -3.03
CA SER A 103 -8.92 -27.09 -1.82
C SER A 103 -7.81 -26.29 -1.12
N PRO A 104 -8.10 -25.11 -0.58
CA PRO A 104 -7.10 -24.27 0.05
C PRO A 104 -6.65 -24.82 1.41
N TYR A 105 -5.42 -24.49 1.81
CA TYR A 105 -4.99 -24.64 3.20
C TYR A 105 -5.54 -23.48 4.05
N GLU A 106 -5.69 -23.69 5.36
CA GLU A 106 -6.30 -22.69 6.26
C GLU A 106 -5.46 -21.40 6.31
N GLY A 107 -4.14 -21.49 6.30
CA GLY A 107 -3.25 -20.33 6.26
C GLY A 107 -2.25 -20.29 7.43
N PHE A 108 -1.93 -19.07 7.86
CA PHE A 108 -0.97 -18.83 8.93
C PHE A 108 -1.59 -18.04 10.07
N ARG A 109 -1.21 -18.42 11.29
CA ARG A 109 -1.57 -17.72 12.52
C ARG A 109 -0.34 -17.43 13.34
N PHE A 110 0.06 -16.17 13.36
CA PHE A 110 1.18 -15.67 14.15
C PHE A 110 0.64 -15.13 15.46
N GLU A 111 0.93 -15.82 16.57
CA GLU A 111 0.39 -15.49 17.89
C GLU A 111 1.11 -14.29 18.51
N GLU A 112 0.50 -13.71 19.54
CA GLU A 112 1.13 -12.64 20.33
C GLU A 112 2.53 -13.06 20.81
N PHE A 113 3.48 -12.12 20.80
CA PHE A 113 4.91 -12.31 21.11
C PHE A 113 5.73 -13.14 20.12
N SER A 114 5.13 -13.70 19.06
CA SER A 114 5.91 -14.36 18.00
C SER A 114 6.77 -13.37 17.21
N VAL A 115 7.89 -13.81 16.63
CA VAL A 115 8.75 -12.94 15.80
C VAL A 115 8.78 -13.46 14.38
N ILE A 116 8.29 -12.66 13.43
CA ILE A 116 8.03 -13.12 12.07
C ILE A 116 8.79 -12.28 11.06
N THR A 117 9.55 -12.95 10.19
CA THR A 117 10.20 -12.34 9.01
C THR A 117 9.99 -13.26 7.81
N ILE A 118 9.34 -12.75 6.77
CA ILE A 118 9.08 -13.50 5.54
C ILE A 118 9.63 -12.67 4.38
N GLN A 119 10.53 -13.26 3.60
CA GLN A 119 11.18 -12.61 2.46
C GLN A 119 11.17 -13.49 1.22
N ASN A 120 11.11 -12.90 0.03
CA ASN A 120 11.25 -13.57 -1.27
C ASN A 120 10.34 -14.80 -1.43
N THR A 121 9.11 -14.69 -0.94
CA THR A 121 8.17 -15.83 -0.86
C THR A 121 6.91 -15.56 -1.66
N THR A 122 6.49 -16.54 -2.45
CA THR A 122 5.14 -16.60 -3.03
C THR A 122 4.22 -17.36 -2.09
N ILE A 123 3.11 -16.76 -1.67
CA ILE A 123 2.07 -17.38 -0.83
C ILE A 123 0.73 -17.30 -1.58
N GLU A 124 0.23 -18.45 -2.00
CA GLU A 124 -0.94 -18.54 -2.86
C GLU A 124 -1.87 -19.71 -2.53
N ASN A 125 -3.12 -19.63 -2.97
CA ASN A 125 -4.13 -20.69 -2.82
C ASN A 125 -4.36 -21.13 -1.35
N GLY A 126 -4.17 -20.23 -0.38
CA GLY A 126 -4.43 -20.45 1.05
C GLY A 126 -5.43 -19.47 1.65
N GLY A 127 -5.64 -19.54 2.96
CA GLY A 127 -6.57 -18.68 3.71
C GLY A 127 -5.94 -17.47 4.39
N GLY A 128 -4.76 -17.03 3.95
CA GLY A 128 -4.12 -15.78 4.38
C GLY A 128 -3.27 -15.84 5.66
N LEU A 129 -2.86 -14.64 6.10
CA LEU A 129 -1.92 -14.38 7.19
C LEU A 129 -2.60 -13.63 8.34
N ARG A 130 -2.87 -14.32 9.45
CA ARG A 130 -3.40 -13.72 10.68
C ARG A 130 -2.25 -13.29 11.59
N VAL A 131 -2.02 -11.98 11.67
CA VAL A 131 -0.91 -11.36 12.40
C VAL A 131 -1.39 -10.83 13.75
N LEU A 132 -1.16 -11.58 14.81
CA LEU A 132 -1.47 -11.18 16.19
C LEU A 132 -0.25 -10.70 16.98
N THR A 133 0.93 -10.73 16.38
CA THR A 133 2.17 -10.25 16.99
C THR A 133 2.45 -8.77 16.69
N GLU A 134 3.25 -8.16 17.55
CA GLU A 134 3.84 -6.84 17.40
C GLU A 134 5.00 -6.81 16.39
N GLU A 135 5.72 -7.92 16.21
CA GLU A 135 6.93 -8.03 15.38
C GLU A 135 6.67 -8.87 14.12
N PHE A 136 6.27 -8.19 13.04
CA PHE A 136 5.99 -8.82 11.75
C PHE A 136 6.63 -8.04 10.61
N THR A 137 7.41 -8.75 9.78
CA THR A 137 7.98 -8.24 8.53
C THR A 137 7.60 -9.16 7.38
N LEU A 138 7.03 -8.57 6.33
CA LEU A 138 6.75 -9.18 5.04
C LEU A 138 7.39 -8.31 3.95
N ASP A 139 8.45 -8.80 3.33
CA ASP A 139 9.25 -8.03 2.39
C ASP A 139 9.52 -8.77 1.09
N ASN A 140 9.38 -8.10 -0.05
CA ASN A 140 9.66 -8.69 -1.36
C ASN A 140 8.93 -10.03 -1.61
N CYS A 141 7.66 -10.13 -1.22
CA CYS A 141 6.84 -11.32 -1.36
C CYS A 141 5.74 -11.13 -2.41
N GLU A 142 5.22 -12.25 -2.92
CA GLU A 142 4.01 -12.31 -3.73
C GLU A 142 2.88 -12.98 -2.92
N ILE A 143 1.75 -12.29 -2.72
CA ILE A 143 0.58 -12.80 -2.00
C ILE A 143 -0.60 -12.78 -2.96
N THR A 144 -0.97 -13.93 -3.52
CA THR A 144 -1.92 -13.97 -4.63
C THR A 144 -2.90 -15.13 -4.58
N ASN A 145 -4.10 -14.96 -5.14
CA ASN A 145 -5.12 -16.00 -5.24
C ASN A 145 -5.46 -16.71 -3.91
N ASN A 146 -5.32 -16.02 -2.78
CA ASN A 146 -5.76 -16.53 -1.48
C ASN A 146 -7.27 -16.35 -1.33
N VAL A 147 -7.89 -17.29 -0.63
CA VAL A 147 -9.35 -17.40 -0.49
C VAL A 147 -9.84 -16.81 0.83
N ALA A 148 -11.14 -16.51 0.88
CA ALA A 148 -11.84 -16.23 2.11
C ALA A 148 -12.13 -17.52 2.89
N GLY A 149 -12.46 -17.38 4.19
CA GLY A 149 -12.94 -18.50 5.01
C GLY A 149 -11.87 -19.35 5.67
N GLY A 150 -10.59 -19.00 5.51
CA GLY A 150 -9.49 -19.61 6.29
C GLY A 150 -9.06 -18.78 7.50
N ALA A 151 -7.75 -18.68 7.73
CA ALA A 151 -7.13 -18.08 8.91
C ALA A 151 -7.53 -16.61 9.11
N THR A 152 -7.83 -15.89 8.03
CA THR A 152 -8.26 -14.49 8.04
C THR A 152 -9.69 -14.28 7.55
N THR A 153 -10.30 -13.19 8.01
CA THR A 153 -11.67 -12.79 7.64
C THR A 153 -11.80 -11.31 7.26
N GLY A 154 -10.76 -10.52 7.53
CA GLY A 154 -10.72 -9.06 7.28
C GLY A 154 -10.06 -8.70 5.95
N ALA A 155 -8.94 -9.37 5.67
CA ALA A 155 -8.02 -9.19 4.55
C ALA A 155 -7.09 -10.42 4.47
N VAL A 156 -6.40 -10.63 3.34
CA VAL A 156 -5.37 -11.67 3.24
C VAL A 156 -4.22 -11.43 4.22
N ILE A 157 -3.87 -10.17 4.51
CA ILE A 157 -2.96 -9.80 5.61
C ILE A 157 -3.78 -9.09 6.70
N SER A 158 -4.04 -9.79 7.82
CA SER A 158 -4.92 -9.31 8.89
C SER A 158 -4.13 -8.97 10.15
N LEU A 159 -3.95 -7.67 10.41
CA LEU A 159 -3.14 -7.10 11.47
C LEU A 159 -3.93 -6.86 12.76
N SER A 160 -3.32 -7.09 13.93
CA SER A 160 -4.00 -6.86 15.21
C SER A 160 -3.24 -5.99 16.22
N ARG A 161 -1.96 -5.69 16.01
CA ARG A 161 -1.15 -4.86 16.92
C ARG A 161 0.20 -4.45 16.31
N GLY A 162 0.93 -3.61 17.04
CA GLY A 162 2.32 -3.26 16.75
C GLY A 162 2.50 -2.30 15.57
N THR A 163 3.67 -2.39 14.96
CA THR A 163 4.09 -1.64 13.77
C THR A 163 4.59 -2.58 12.67
N PRO A 164 3.71 -3.43 12.10
CA PRO A 164 4.09 -4.37 11.05
C PRO A 164 4.78 -3.68 9.86
N GLN A 165 5.80 -4.31 9.29
CA GLN A 165 6.49 -3.85 8.08
C GLN A 165 6.01 -4.69 6.89
N ILE A 166 5.30 -4.07 5.95
CA ILE A 166 4.78 -4.71 4.73
C ILE A 166 5.34 -3.93 3.54
N THR A 167 6.47 -4.38 3.03
CA THR A 167 7.29 -3.61 2.10
C THR A 167 7.61 -4.35 0.81
N ASN A 168 7.66 -3.64 -0.32
CA ASN A 168 8.15 -4.19 -1.59
C ASN A 168 7.38 -5.44 -2.10
N ASN A 169 6.12 -5.63 -1.71
CA ASN A 169 5.36 -6.83 -2.04
C ASN A 169 4.49 -6.65 -3.29
N THR A 170 4.13 -7.75 -3.93
CA THR A 170 3.04 -7.85 -4.91
C THR A 170 1.86 -8.56 -4.24
N ILE A 171 0.71 -7.90 -4.10
CA ILE A 171 -0.47 -8.45 -3.42
C ILE A 171 -1.66 -8.35 -4.37
N THR A 172 -2.09 -9.48 -4.94
CA THR A 172 -3.02 -9.45 -6.07
C THR A 172 -4.11 -10.51 -6.02
N PHE A 173 -5.29 -10.18 -6.55
CA PHE A 173 -6.35 -11.16 -6.85
C PHE A 173 -6.79 -12.05 -5.68
N ASN A 174 -6.64 -11.58 -4.44
CA ASN A 174 -7.12 -12.29 -3.26
C ASN A 174 -8.64 -12.09 -3.11
N GLU A 175 -9.36 -13.09 -2.62
CA GLU A 175 -10.80 -13.03 -2.39
C GLU A 175 -11.17 -11.95 -1.36
N LEU A 176 -10.29 -11.74 -0.37
CA LEU A 176 -10.39 -10.69 0.64
C LEU A 176 -9.55 -9.44 0.27
N PRO A 177 -9.76 -8.29 0.94
CA PRO A 177 -8.86 -7.14 0.85
C PRO A 177 -7.38 -7.49 1.02
N ALA A 178 -6.48 -6.66 0.51
CA ALA A 178 -5.03 -6.89 0.62
C ALA A 178 -4.57 -6.84 2.09
N ILE A 179 -4.86 -5.73 2.77
CA ILE A 179 -4.38 -5.48 4.12
C ILE A 179 -5.52 -4.89 4.95
N ALA A 180 -5.74 -5.42 6.15
CA ALA A 180 -6.65 -4.82 7.11
C ALA A 180 -6.14 -4.92 8.53
N SER A 181 -6.62 -4.05 9.41
CA SER A 181 -6.45 -4.20 10.85
C SER A 181 -7.78 -4.36 11.59
N ALA A 182 -7.72 -4.96 12.78
CA ALA A 182 -8.88 -5.03 13.66
C ALA A 182 -9.32 -3.62 14.09
N ALA A 183 -10.62 -3.31 13.94
CA ALA A 183 -11.16 -1.98 14.22
C ALA A 183 -10.87 -1.51 15.66
N ASN A 184 -10.88 -2.43 16.63
CA ASN A 184 -10.68 -2.18 18.05
C ASN A 184 -9.22 -2.31 18.52
N SER A 185 -8.27 -2.39 17.58
CA SER A 185 -6.84 -2.43 17.86
C SER A 185 -6.11 -1.23 17.26
N SER A 186 -5.19 -0.67 18.02
CA SER A 186 -4.29 0.38 17.53
C SER A 186 -3.13 -0.24 16.75
N VAL A 187 -3.11 -0.07 15.43
CA VAL A 187 -2.07 -0.59 14.54
C VAL A 187 -1.52 0.56 13.69
N SER A 188 -0.20 0.73 13.71
CA SER A 188 0.51 1.74 12.91
C SER A 188 1.52 1.04 12.01
N ALA A 189 1.00 0.34 11.00
CA ALA A 189 1.84 -0.40 10.06
C ALA A 189 2.65 0.55 9.15
N ASN A 190 3.76 0.05 8.63
CA ASN A 190 4.43 0.63 7.48
C ASN A 190 4.09 -0.21 6.25
N ILE A 191 3.27 0.35 5.36
CA ILE A 191 2.85 -0.25 4.11
C ILE A 191 3.50 0.56 3.00
N SER A 192 4.64 0.10 2.47
CA SER A 192 5.39 0.88 1.48
C SER A 192 5.93 0.10 0.29
N ASN A 193 6.01 0.77 -0.86
CA ASN A 193 6.54 0.21 -2.10
C ASN A 193 5.82 -1.07 -2.58
N ASN A 194 4.55 -1.26 -2.24
CA ASN A 194 3.81 -2.45 -2.66
C ASN A 194 3.06 -2.20 -3.97
N TYR A 195 2.93 -3.24 -4.78
CA TYR A 195 1.99 -3.32 -5.89
C TYR A 195 0.75 -4.10 -5.44
N ILE A 196 -0.40 -3.44 -5.39
CA ILE A 196 -1.66 -3.97 -4.86
C ILE A 196 -2.73 -3.87 -5.94
N GLU A 197 -3.20 -5.01 -6.45
CA GLU A 197 -4.13 -5.03 -7.59
C GLU A 197 -5.26 -6.05 -7.43
N GLY A 198 -6.50 -5.62 -7.67
CA GLY A 198 -7.64 -6.53 -7.84
C GLY A 198 -7.93 -7.43 -6.63
N ASN A 199 -7.58 -7.01 -5.42
CA ASN A 199 -7.96 -7.73 -4.20
C ASN A 199 -9.43 -7.48 -3.87
N ASN A 200 -9.96 -8.24 -2.91
CA ASN A 200 -11.37 -8.24 -2.52
C ASN A 200 -12.29 -8.71 -3.68
N MET A 201 -11.92 -9.84 -4.31
CA MET A 201 -12.68 -10.44 -5.41
C MET A 201 -14.10 -10.91 -5.00
N GLU A 202 -14.39 -11.06 -3.71
CA GLU A 202 -15.76 -11.24 -3.21
C GLU A 202 -16.65 -10.00 -3.40
N ASN A 203 -16.09 -8.87 -3.85
CA ASN A 203 -16.75 -7.58 -3.98
C ASN A 203 -17.44 -7.16 -2.67
N SER A 204 -16.81 -7.44 -1.53
CA SER A 204 -17.31 -6.98 -0.25
C SER A 204 -17.16 -5.47 -0.14
N ASN A 205 -18.00 -4.80 0.66
CA ASN A 205 -17.90 -3.35 0.88
C ASN A 205 -16.70 -2.99 1.78
N ARG A 206 -15.49 -3.15 1.26
CA ARG A 206 -14.21 -2.92 1.92
C ARG A 206 -13.18 -2.44 0.89
N PRO A 207 -12.28 -1.52 1.27
CA PRO A 207 -11.19 -1.11 0.39
C PRO A 207 -10.08 -2.16 0.32
N GLN A 208 -9.11 -1.96 -0.58
CA GLN A 208 -7.92 -2.81 -0.67
C GLN A 208 -7.04 -2.70 0.58
N ILE A 209 -6.88 -1.50 1.13
CA ILE A 209 -6.26 -1.24 2.43
C ILE A 209 -7.30 -0.70 3.41
N ASN A 210 -7.60 -1.46 4.47
CA ASN A 210 -8.65 -1.13 5.44
C ASN A 210 -8.10 -1.10 6.88
N ILE A 211 -7.67 0.08 7.33
CA ILE A 211 -7.06 0.23 8.65
C ILE A 211 -8.07 0.81 9.66
N GLY A 212 -8.10 0.21 10.84
CA GLY A 212 -8.80 0.72 12.01
C GLY A 212 -8.05 1.86 12.70
N THR A 213 -8.11 1.90 14.02
CA THR A 213 -7.41 2.90 14.83
C THR A 213 -5.89 2.76 14.73
N THR A 214 -5.16 3.86 14.92
CA THR A 214 -3.69 3.88 14.93
C THR A 214 -3.15 4.20 16.32
N GLN A 215 -1.83 4.05 16.49
CA GLN A 215 -1.15 4.52 17.68
C GLN A 215 -1.03 6.05 17.67
N ASN A 216 -1.14 6.70 18.83
CA ASN A 216 -1.02 8.16 18.92
C ASN A 216 0.38 8.68 18.55
N ALA A 217 1.43 7.99 19.01
CA ALA A 217 2.81 8.46 18.92
C ALA A 217 3.54 8.00 17.65
N ILE A 218 3.00 7.01 16.94
CA ILE A 218 3.61 6.42 15.74
C ILE A 218 2.56 6.47 14.64
N PRO A 219 2.79 7.20 13.54
CA PRO A 219 1.84 7.24 12.44
C PRO A 219 1.75 5.89 11.73
N LEU A 220 0.56 5.57 11.23
CA LEU A 220 0.41 4.63 10.12
C LEU A 220 1.09 5.24 8.89
N ILE A 221 1.96 4.48 8.21
CA ILE A 221 2.61 4.92 6.98
C ILE A 221 2.05 4.12 5.81
N ILE A 222 1.50 4.83 4.81
CA ILE A 222 1.12 4.28 3.51
C ILE A 222 1.87 5.09 2.45
N PHE A 223 2.99 4.55 1.95
CA PHE A 223 3.94 5.32 1.16
C PHE A 223 4.37 4.61 -0.13
N GLN A 224 4.35 5.31 -1.28
CA GLN A 224 4.87 4.78 -2.55
C GLN A 224 4.24 3.46 -3.00
N ASN A 225 2.96 3.23 -2.69
CA ASN A 225 2.25 2.04 -3.17
C ASN A 225 1.53 2.33 -4.50
N THR A 226 1.43 1.31 -5.34
CA THR A 226 0.51 1.29 -6.50
C THR A 226 -0.72 0.48 -6.13
N ILE A 227 -1.91 1.07 -6.16
CA ILE A 227 -3.18 0.49 -5.71
C ILE A 227 -4.22 0.58 -6.83
N ILE A 228 -4.42 -0.54 -7.53
CA ILE A 228 -5.27 -0.60 -8.72
C ILE A 228 -6.49 -1.49 -8.42
N GLY A 229 -7.68 -0.91 -8.47
CA GLY A 229 -8.92 -1.66 -8.32
C GLY A 229 -9.29 -2.44 -9.59
N ASN A 230 -10.21 -3.38 -9.44
CA ASN A 230 -10.80 -4.07 -10.58
C ASN A 230 -12.04 -3.28 -11.05
N PRO A 231 -12.05 -2.72 -12.29
CA PRO A 231 -13.18 -1.95 -12.81
C PRO A 231 -14.53 -2.70 -12.85
N ASP A 232 -14.50 -4.03 -12.84
CA ASP A 232 -15.71 -4.87 -12.81
C ASP A 232 -16.32 -4.99 -11.41
N LEU A 233 -15.64 -4.50 -10.37
CA LEU A 233 -16.06 -4.56 -8.97
C LEU A 233 -16.46 -3.17 -8.45
N ASP A 234 -17.70 -3.05 -7.99
CA ASP A 234 -18.33 -1.77 -7.63
C ASP A 234 -18.32 -1.46 -6.12
N GLN A 235 -17.85 -2.37 -5.26
CA GLN A 235 -17.82 -2.19 -3.81
C GLN A 235 -16.42 -1.89 -3.25
N VAL A 236 -15.36 -2.14 -4.02
CA VAL A 236 -13.97 -2.15 -3.54
C VAL A 236 -13.34 -0.75 -3.59
N GLY A 237 -13.07 -0.13 -2.44
CA GLY A 237 -12.34 1.15 -2.36
C GLY A 237 -10.81 1.00 -2.43
N GLY A 238 -10.08 2.12 -2.54
CA GLY A 238 -8.62 2.13 -2.51
C GLY A 238 -8.07 1.99 -1.09
N ILE A 239 -8.14 3.07 -0.32
CA ILE A 239 -7.67 3.16 1.08
C ILE A 239 -8.79 3.67 1.98
N ALA A 240 -9.03 3.01 3.12
CA ALA A 240 -9.77 3.62 4.22
C ALA A 240 -9.02 3.49 5.55
N VAL A 241 -9.04 4.56 6.33
CA VAL A 241 -8.61 4.59 7.74
C VAL A 241 -9.78 5.06 8.59
N SER A 242 -10.17 4.28 9.59
CA SER A 242 -11.37 4.58 10.38
C SER A 242 -11.25 4.26 11.86
N ASN A 243 -11.85 5.10 12.72
CA ASN A 243 -11.89 4.90 14.17
C ASN A 243 -13.31 4.89 14.75
N PHE A 244 -14.26 4.28 14.04
CA PHE A 244 -15.67 4.20 14.45
C PHE A 244 -15.92 3.58 15.83
N VAL A 245 -14.98 2.76 16.32
CA VAL A 245 -15.06 2.13 17.65
C VAL A 245 -14.31 2.93 18.74
N GLY A 246 -13.96 4.18 18.46
CA GLY A 246 -13.15 5.06 19.32
C GLY A 246 -11.66 4.92 19.04
N GLY A 247 -10.82 5.78 19.62
CA GLY A 247 -9.38 5.82 19.38
C GLY A 247 -8.94 7.06 18.57
N ALA A 248 -7.70 7.08 18.11
CA ALA A 248 -7.18 8.13 17.26
C ALA A 248 -6.85 7.59 15.86
N ILE A 249 -6.80 8.51 14.90
CA ILE A 249 -6.09 8.31 13.63
C ILE A 249 -4.89 9.25 13.64
N ASN A 250 -3.74 8.71 13.29
CA ASN A 250 -2.48 9.40 13.02
C ASN A 250 -1.86 8.67 11.83
N ALA A 251 -1.90 9.28 10.65
CA ALA A 251 -1.51 8.64 9.39
C ALA A 251 -0.74 9.57 8.46
N GLU A 252 0.16 8.99 7.68
CA GLU A 252 0.85 9.62 6.55
C GLU A 252 0.57 8.77 5.31
N ILE A 253 -0.17 9.34 4.36
CA ILE A 253 -0.57 8.69 3.11
C ILE A 253 0.05 9.49 1.97
N ASP A 254 1.23 9.05 1.54
CA ASP A 254 2.09 9.86 0.68
C ASP A 254 2.60 9.12 -0.55
N GLU A 255 2.71 9.82 -1.69
CA GLU A 255 3.34 9.32 -2.92
C GLU A 255 2.73 8.01 -3.46
N ASN A 256 1.46 7.74 -3.18
CA ASN A 256 0.78 6.56 -3.71
C ASN A 256 0.09 6.85 -5.05
N GLU A 257 -0.03 5.81 -5.87
CA GLU A 257 -0.86 5.81 -7.07
C GLU A 257 -2.12 4.97 -6.80
N ILE A 258 -3.30 5.56 -6.90
CA ILE A 258 -4.58 4.95 -6.52
C ILE A 258 -5.57 5.10 -7.66
N ARG A 259 -5.88 3.99 -8.35
CA ARG A 259 -6.70 4.01 -9.56
C ARG A 259 -7.78 2.95 -9.61
N ASN A 260 -8.85 3.24 -10.35
CA ASN A 260 -9.87 2.25 -10.72
C ASN A 260 -10.54 1.55 -9.53
N ASN A 261 -10.64 2.21 -8.38
CA ASN A 261 -11.40 1.71 -7.23
C ASN A 261 -12.78 2.39 -7.16
N ARG A 262 -13.63 1.99 -6.22
CA ARG A 262 -14.91 2.65 -5.91
C ARG A 262 -14.72 4.10 -5.44
N TYR A 263 -13.64 4.36 -4.71
CA TYR A 263 -13.20 5.66 -4.20
C TYR A 263 -11.68 5.58 -3.93
N GLY A 264 -10.99 6.72 -3.90
CA GLY A 264 -9.54 6.77 -3.67
C GLY A 264 -9.18 6.55 -2.21
N ILE A 265 -9.27 7.61 -1.40
CA ILE A 265 -8.92 7.62 0.03
C ILE A 265 -10.14 8.02 0.86
N SER A 266 -10.36 7.35 1.99
CA SER A 266 -11.35 7.75 3.00
C SER A 266 -10.75 7.80 4.40
N ILE A 267 -10.94 8.92 5.10
CA ILE A 267 -10.64 9.04 6.54
C ILE A 267 -11.96 9.25 7.28
N LEU A 268 -12.27 8.34 8.22
CA LEU A 268 -13.59 8.24 8.81
C LEU A 268 -13.53 8.21 10.35
N GLY A 269 -14.17 9.21 10.95
CA GLY A 269 -14.36 9.33 12.40
C GLY A 269 -13.61 10.50 13.01
N THR A 270 -13.72 10.61 14.34
CA THR A 270 -13.32 11.80 15.12
C THR A 270 -11.83 11.78 15.47
N ASN A 271 -11.25 12.80 16.12
CA ASN A 271 -9.87 12.75 16.66
C ASN A 271 -8.84 12.14 15.68
N SER A 272 -8.80 12.71 14.48
CA SER A 272 -8.07 12.16 13.34
C SER A 272 -7.07 13.18 12.86
N PHE A 273 -5.81 12.79 12.79
CA PHE A 273 -4.73 13.53 12.15
C PHE A 273 -4.23 12.75 10.94
N ALA A 274 -4.12 13.39 9.79
CA ALA A 274 -3.50 12.75 8.63
C ALA A 274 -2.82 13.75 7.69
N TYR A 275 -1.65 13.37 7.18
CA TYR A 275 -1.10 13.92 5.95
C TYR A 275 -1.55 13.07 4.76
N ILE A 276 -2.03 13.72 3.71
CA ILE A 276 -2.32 13.09 2.41
C ILE A 276 -1.56 13.89 1.35
N ARG A 277 -0.39 13.43 0.91
CA ARG A 277 0.49 14.26 0.06
C ARG A 277 1.00 13.55 -1.18
N ASN A 278 1.16 14.31 -2.26
CA ASN A 278 1.85 13.84 -3.47
C ASN A 278 1.28 12.54 -4.05
N ASN A 279 0.00 12.22 -3.80
CA ASN A 279 -0.64 11.02 -4.33
C ASN A 279 -1.22 11.31 -5.72
N ILE A 280 -1.25 10.30 -6.58
CA ILE A 280 -1.99 10.29 -7.84
C ILE A 280 -3.29 9.49 -7.60
N ILE A 281 -4.44 10.14 -7.69
CA ILE A 281 -5.75 9.57 -7.33
C ILE A 281 -6.71 9.73 -8.51
N GLU A 282 -6.80 8.67 -9.33
CA GLU A 282 -7.45 8.76 -10.64
C GLU A 282 -8.54 7.72 -10.86
N ASP A 283 -9.62 8.13 -11.53
CA ASP A 283 -10.65 7.21 -12.04
C ASP A 283 -11.23 6.28 -10.96
N ASN A 284 -11.28 6.73 -9.71
CA ASN A 284 -11.88 5.96 -8.63
C ASN A 284 -13.39 6.17 -8.62
N ASN A 285 -14.07 5.58 -9.60
CA ASN A 285 -15.48 5.81 -9.88
C ASN A 285 -16.24 4.51 -10.26
N THR A 286 -15.71 3.32 -9.96
CA THR A 286 -16.24 2.04 -10.49
C THR A 286 -17.71 1.80 -10.17
N GLN A 287 -18.21 2.30 -9.04
CA GLN A 287 -19.62 2.19 -8.68
C GLN A 287 -20.57 3.09 -9.49
N GLY A 288 -20.05 4.19 -10.03
CA GLY A 288 -20.81 5.15 -10.84
C GLY A 288 -21.95 5.89 -10.12
N ASN A 289 -22.17 5.63 -8.83
CA ASN A 289 -23.21 6.29 -8.04
C ASN A 289 -22.57 7.27 -7.03
N PRO A 290 -22.72 8.59 -7.24
CA PRO A 290 -22.07 9.60 -6.40
C PRO A 290 -22.56 9.62 -4.94
N GLN A 291 -23.71 8.99 -4.64
CA GLN A 291 -24.22 8.89 -3.27
C GLN A 291 -23.67 7.70 -2.48
N LEU A 292 -22.96 6.79 -3.16
CA LEU A 292 -22.42 5.58 -2.55
C LEU A 292 -20.89 5.55 -2.55
N GLY A 293 -20.23 6.46 -3.27
CA GLY A 293 -18.77 6.54 -3.33
C GLY A 293 -18.31 7.47 -4.45
N GLY A 294 -17.07 7.26 -4.90
CA GLY A 294 -16.51 7.96 -6.05
C GLY A 294 -15.68 9.20 -5.73
N SER A 295 -15.40 9.49 -4.46
CA SER A 295 -14.49 10.59 -4.11
C SER A 295 -13.04 10.19 -4.33
N GLY A 296 -12.22 11.10 -4.84
CA GLY A 296 -10.77 10.99 -4.77
C GLY A 296 -10.32 10.95 -3.31
N ILE A 297 -10.73 11.94 -2.51
CA ILE A 297 -10.57 11.94 -1.05
C ILE A 297 -11.93 12.19 -0.39
N SER A 298 -12.31 11.36 0.58
CA SER A 298 -13.52 11.56 1.38
C SER A 298 -13.18 11.65 2.87
N LEU A 299 -13.64 12.71 3.51
CA LEU A 299 -13.50 12.94 4.94
C LEU A 299 -14.88 12.99 5.59
N ASN A 300 -15.08 12.22 6.66
CA ASN A 300 -16.33 12.21 7.40
C ASN A 300 -16.08 12.12 8.89
N SER A 301 -16.59 13.08 9.64
CA SER A 301 -16.57 13.06 11.11
C SER A 301 -17.93 13.41 11.69
N SER A 302 -18.31 12.74 12.78
CA SER A 302 -19.51 13.06 13.54
C SER A 302 -19.31 14.12 14.62
N SER A 303 -18.06 14.57 14.86
CA SER A 303 -17.72 15.65 15.79
C SER A 303 -16.46 16.41 15.36
N PRO A 304 -16.23 17.62 15.88
CA PRO A 304 -14.98 18.34 15.64
C PRO A 304 -13.74 17.56 16.09
N GLY A 305 -12.57 17.93 15.57
CA GLY A 305 -11.26 17.36 15.95
C GLY A 305 -10.60 16.50 14.87
N MET A 306 -11.07 16.58 13.62
CA MET A 306 -10.32 16.10 12.46
C MET A 306 -9.38 17.20 11.99
N ASP A 307 -8.11 16.86 11.78
CA ASP A 307 -7.03 17.73 11.32
C ASP A 307 -6.29 17.01 10.19
N VAL A 308 -6.83 17.15 8.98
CA VAL A 308 -6.26 16.55 7.77
C VAL A 308 -5.61 17.63 6.94
N ILE A 309 -4.38 17.39 6.51
CA ILE A 309 -3.64 18.28 5.63
C ILE A 309 -3.38 17.56 4.32
N ALA A 310 -3.80 18.15 3.20
CA ALA A 310 -3.55 17.59 1.88
C ALA A 310 -2.84 18.58 0.97
N SER A 311 -1.72 18.16 0.39
CA SER A 311 -0.90 19.02 -0.48
C SER A 311 -0.22 18.21 -1.59
N GLY A 312 -0.05 18.81 -2.77
CA GLY A 312 0.65 18.19 -3.90
C GLY A 312 -0.05 16.99 -4.53
N ASN A 313 -1.31 16.69 -4.19
CA ASN A 313 -2.01 15.54 -4.77
C ASN A 313 -2.55 15.87 -6.15
N GLU A 314 -2.55 14.85 -7.02
CA GLU A 314 -3.18 14.89 -8.33
C GLU A 314 -4.48 14.08 -8.28
N ILE A 315 -5.62 14.75 -8.42
CA ILE A 315 -6.95 14.14 -8.22
C ILE A 315 -7.75 14.29 -9.51
N ARG A 316 -7.96 13.19 -10.24
CA ARG A 316 -8.55 13.24 -11.59
C ARG A 316 -9.63 12.20 -11.85
N GLY A 317 -10.64 12.54 -12.67
CA GLY A 317 -11.60 11.57 -13.22
C GLY A 317 -12.51 10.86 -12.20
N ASN A 318 -12.48 11.24 -10.93
CA ASN A 318 -13.33 10.69 -9.89
C ASN A 318 -14.77 11.25 -10.01
N LEU A 319 -15.76 10.70 -9.28
CA LEU A 319 -17.11 11.31 -9.24
C LEU A 319 -17.12 12.61 -8.43
N TRP A 320 -16.22 12.71 -7.46
CA TRP A 320 -15.94 13.89 -6.65
C TRP A 320 -14.43 14.03 -6.47
N GLY A 321 -13.88 15.25 -6.47
CA GLY A 321 -12.47 15.46 -6.13
C GLY A 321 -12.26 15.18 -4.65
N ILE A 322 -12.71 16.11 -3.80
CA ILE A 322 -12.71 15.97 -2.34
C ILE A 322 -14.10 16.21 -1.77
N THR A 323 -14.57 15.33 -0.90
CA THR A 323 -15.82 15.52 -0.12
C THR A 323 -15.51 15.66 1.36
N VAL A 324 -15.92 16.77 1.97
CA VAL A 324 -15.77 17.04 3.41
C VAL A 324 -17.15 17.01 4.05
N ILE A 325 -17.40 16.06 4.96
CA ILE A 325 -18.76 15.70 5.40
C ILE A 325 -18.88 15.74 6.93
N GLY A 326 -20.03 16.24 7.41
CA GLY A 326 -20.37 16.30 8.82
C GLY A 326 -19.59 17.41 9.53
N GLU A 327 -18.80 17.04 10.52
CA GLU A 327 -17.92 17.93 11.30
C GLU A 327 -16.45 17.76 10.91
N ALA A 328 -16.18 17.15 9.75
CA ALA A 328 -14.83 17.01 9.20
C ALA A 328 -14.23 18.37 8.84
N ALA A 329 -12.91 18.42 8.78
CA ALA A 329 -12.16 19.58 8.33
C ALA A 329 -10.91 19.12 7.56
N ILE A 330 -10.45 19.96 6.66
CA ILE A 330 -9.23 19.77 5.87
C ILE A 330 -8.54 21.10 5.67
N ASN A 331 -7.21 21.07 5.65
CA ASN A 331 -6.37 22.17 5.20
C ASN A 331 -5.76 21.78 3.85
N LEU A 332 -6.14 22.52 2.82
CA LEU A 332 -5.68 22.37 1.44
C LEU A 332 -4.68 23.47 1.05
N GLY A 333 -4.19 24.27 2.00
CA GLY A 333 -3.19 25.29 1.76
C GLY A 333 -3.45 26.57 2.54
N ASN A 334 -2.46 27.02 3.30
CA ASN A 334 -2.49 28.29 4.03
C ASN A 334 -1.10 28.94 4.20
N ASP A 335 -0.21 28.71 3.22
CA ASP A 335 1.15 29.28 3.14
C ASP A 335 2.08 28.92 4.32
N ILE A 336 1.80 27.82 5.03
CA ILE A 336 2.73 27.23 6.01
C ILE A 336 3.47 26.06 5.38
N PRO A 337 4.71 25.74 5.82
CA PRO A 337 5.52 24.68 5.21
C PRO A 337 4.85 23.31 5.15
N GLU A 338 4.00 22.99 6.13
CA GLU A 338 3.29 21.71 6.23
C GLU A 338 2.01 21.65 5.37
N SER A 339 1.50 22.80 4.89
CA SER A 339 0.28 22.90 4.07
C SER A 339 0.48 23.96 2.97
N THR A 340 1.23 23.58 1.94
CA THR A 340 1.57 24.44 0.80
C THR A 340 0.42 24.60 -0.18
N GLY A 341 -0.52 23.65 -0.19
CA GLY A 341 -1.56 23.52 -1.22
C GLY A 341 -1.05 22.71 -2.38
N GLU A 342 -0.97 23.28 -3.58
CA GLU A 342 -0.38 22.63 -4.76
C GLU A 342 -1.11 21.35 -5.20
N ASN A 343 -2.34 21.12 -4.75
CA ASN A 343 -3.16 20.04 -5.27
C ASN A 343 -3.64 20.39 -6.69
N ILE A 344 -3.71 19.39 -7.56
CA ILE A 344 -4.14 19.50 -8.96
C ILE A 344 -5.43 18.72 -9.15
N PHE A 345 -6.44 19.37 -9.72
CA PHE A 345 -7.77 18.80 -9.95
C PHE A 345 -8.11 18.78 -11.44
N SER A 346 -8.66 17.66 -11.92
CA SER A 346 -9.07 17.54 -13.31
C SER A 346 -10.27 16.61 -13.47
N ASN A 347 -11.35 17.10 -14.10
CA ASN A 347 -12.50 16.27 -14.51
C ASN A 347 -13.14 15.40 -13.40
N ASN A 348 -13.06 15.81 -12.13
CA ASN A 348 -13.79 15.13 -11.07
C ASN A 348 -15.25 15.58 -11.10
N GLY A 349 -16.20 14.71 -11.45
CA GLY A 349 -17.56 15.17 -11.66
C GLY A 349 -18.62 14.08 -11.76
N ASN A 350 -19.85 14.52 -11.53
CA ASN A 350 -21.04 13.68 -11.59
C ASN A 350 -22.24 14.51 -12.08
N GLY A 351 -23.21 13.87 -12.71
CA GLY A 351 -24.41 14.56 -13.22
C GLY A 351 -24.13 15.64 -14.28
N GLY A 352 -22.94 15.64 -14.90
CA GLY A 352 -22.51 16.68 -15.84
C GLY A 352 -21.92 17.93 -15.19
N VAL A 353 -21.67 17.91 -13.87
CA VAL A 353 -21.06 19.00 -13.11
C VAL A 353 -19.71 18.55 -12.54
N ILE A 354 -18.74 19.46 -12.53
CA ILE A 354 -17.41 19.23 -11.94
C ILE A 354 -17.40 19.71 -10.49
N TYR A 355 -16.83 18.89 -9.61
CA TYR A 355 -16.68 19.15 -8.19
C TYR A 355 -15.24 18.81 -7.79
N ALA A 356 -14.34 19.79 -7.85
CA ALA A 356 -12.98 19.64 -7.33
C ALA A 356 -13.00 19.53 -5.79
N LEU A 357 -13.81 20.36 -5.14
CA LEU A 357 -14.06 20.29 -3.69
C LEU A 357 -15.55 20.47 -3.41
N TYR A 358 -16.09 19.62 -2.55
CA TYR A 358 -17.43 19.72 -2.01
C TYR A 358 -17.35 19.86 -0.48
N ASN A 359 -17.43 21.10 0.02
CA ASN A 359 -17.45 21.37 1.45
C ASN A 359 -18.88 21.24 1.99
N ASN A 360 -19.25 20.05 2.47
CA ASN A 360 -20.56 19.79 3.07
C ASN A 360 -20.56 20.03 4.60
N THR A 361 -19.81 21.03 5.05
CA THR A 361 -19.67 21.36 6.48
C THR A 361 -19.80 22.86 6.70
N ALA A 362 -20.06 23.27 7.94
CA ALA A 362 -20.03 24.68 8.34
C ALA A 362 -18.60 25.22 8.56
N ASN A 363 -17.57 24.38 8.42
CA ASN A 363 -16.19 24.76 8.70
C ASN A 363 -15.59 25.56 7.55
N THR A 364 -14.82 26.59 7.89
CA THR A 364 -13.97 27.28 6.92
C THR A 364 -12.80 26.38 6.51
N ILE A 365 -12.55 26.25 5.21
CA ILE A 365 -11.46 25.46 4.64
C ILE A 365 -10.38 26.38 4.07
N PRO A 366 -9.15 26.36 4.59
CA PRO A 366 -8.00 26.96 3.92
C PRO A 366 -7.63 26.15 2.67
N ALA A 367 -7.52 26.79 1.51
CA ALA A 367 -7.30 26.11 0.23
C ALA A 367 -6.50 26.96 -0.78
N ALA A 368 -5.55 27.77 -0.30
CA ALA A 368 -4.69 28.57 -1.16
C ALA A 368 -3.73 27.69 -1.99
N ASN A 369 -3.26 28.25 -3.10
CA ASN A 369 -2.26 27.70 -4.02
C ASN A 369 -2.62 26.37 -4.71
N ASN A 370 -3.90 26.03 -4.86
CA ASN A 370 -4.33 24.83 -5.60
C ASN A 370 -4.64 25.11 -7.07
N CYS A 371 -4.41 24.12 -7.93
CA CYS A 371 -4.81 24.12 -9.33
C CYS A 371 -6.17 23.44 -9.46
N TRP A 372 -7.22 24.23 -9.45
CA TRP A 372 -8.61 23.76 -9.44
C TRP A 372 -9.09 23.18 -10.76
N VAL A 373 -8.49 23.60 -11.87
CA VAL A 373 -8.71 23.02 -13.20
C VAL A 373 -7.38 22.89 -13.92
N GLU A 374 -6.88 21.66 -14.02
CA GLU A 374 -5.65 21.34 -14.72
C GLU A 374 -5.71 21.73 -16.21
N GLY A 375 -4.60 22.25 -16.73
CA GLY A 375 -4.47 22.65 -18.14
C GLY A 375 -5.10 24.00 -18.47
N GLU A 376 -5.78 24.64 -17.52
CA GLU A 376 -6.42 25.94 -17.71
C GLU A 376 -5.73 27.06 -16.90
N ILE A 377 -5.90 28.30 -17.36
CA ILE A 377 -5.50 29.45 -16.55
C ILE A 377 -6.50 29.58 -15.39
N ASN A 378 -6.04 29.27 -14.19
CA ASN A 378 -6.87 29.33 -13.00
C ASN A 378 -7.09 30.79 -12.61
N THR A 379 -8.33 31.24 -12.75
CA THR A 379 -8.81 32.51 -12.19
C THR A 379 -9.66 32.21 -10.95
N LEU A 380 -9.92 33.22 -10.11
CA LEU A 380 -10.82 33.05 -8.97
C LEU A 380 -12.23 32.63 -9.41
N GLU A 381 -12.72 33.13 -10.55
CA GLU A 381 -14.03 32.74 -11.10
C GLU A 381 -14.05 31.27 -11.54
N LEU A 382 -12.97 30.79 -12.16
CA LEU A 382 -12.87 29.38 -12.56
C LEU A 382 -12.78 28.46 -11.34
N ALA A 383 -11.99 28.82 -10.34
CA ALA A 383 -11.88 28.07 -9.08
C ALA A 383 -13.24 27.99 -8.36
N GLU A 384 -13.93 29.11 -8.20
CA GLU A 384 -15.27 29.18 -7.62
C GLU A 384 -16.25 28.23 -8.34
N SER A 385 -16.16 28.11 -9.67
CA SER A 385 -17.09 27.29 -10.45
C SER A 385 -17.00 25.77 -10.21
N VAL A 386 -15.94 25.29 -9.56
CA VAL A 386 -15.71 23.86 -9.26
C VAL A 386 -15.63 23.56 -7.76
N ILE A 387 -15.85 24.57 -6.92
CA ILE A 387 -15.87 24.47 -5.46
C ILE A 387 -17.31 24.66 -5.00
N PHE A 388 -17.84 23.71 -4.23
CA PHE A 388 -19.15 23.84 -3.60
C PHE A 388 -18.99 24.22 -2.12
N HIS A 389 -19.53 25.38 -1.71
CA HIS A 389 -19.35 25.94 -0.37
C HIS A 389 -20.41 27.01 0.00
N GLN A 390 -20.08 27.95 0.91
CA GLN A 390 -21.02 28.96 1.44
C GLN A 390 -21.78 29.78 0.38
N VAL A 391 -21.19 29.98 -0.80
CA VAL A 391 -21.81 30.75 -1.89
C VAL A 391 -22.98 29.99 -2.51
N ASP A 392 -22.89 28.66 -2.56
CA ASP A 392 -23.94 27.77 -3.05
C ASP A 392 -25.01 27.50 -1.98
N ASP A 393 -24.61 27.34 -0.72
CA ASP A 393 -25.49 27.17 0.43
C ASP A 393 -24.97 27.95 1.64
N ALA A 394 -25.72 28.98 2.05
CA ALA A 394 -25.37 29.88 3.14
C ALA A 394 -25.24 29.21 4.53
N ALA A 395 -25.61 27.93 4.68
CA ALA A 395 -25.36 27.16 5.90
C ALA A 395 -23.95 26.55 5.98
N LEU A 396 -23.22 26.53 4.87
CA LEU A 396 -21.89 25.93 4.75
C LEU A 396 -20.77 26.95 5.01
N GLY A 397 -19.57 26.44 5.26
CA GLY A 397 -18.40 27.27 5.55
C GLY A 397 -17.69 27.78 4.29
N GLU A 398 -17.00 28.90 4.44
CA GLU A 398 -16.18 29.51 3.39
C GLU A 398 -15.01 28.61 2.97
N VAL A 399 -14.60 28.71 1.71
CA VAL A 399 -13.36 28.10 1.22
C VAL A 399 -12.43 29.24 0.83
N LEU A 400 -11.24 29.28 1.40
CA LEU A 400 -10.26 30.34 1.21
C LEU A 400 -9.23 29.91 0.17
N PHE A 401 -9.52 30.16 -1.11
CA PHE A 401 -8.74 29.65 -2.24
C PHE A 401 -7.96 30.72 -3.02
N ASP A 402 -7.90 31.96 -2.52
CA ASP A 402 -7.07 33.04 -3.07
C ASP A 402 -5.74 33.12 -2.30
N PRO A 403 -4.57 32.99 -2.95
CA PRO A 403 -4.37 32.83 -4.40
C PRO A 403 -4.68 31.41 -4.90
N VAL A 404 -5.08 31.30 -6.16
CA VAL A 404 -5.12 30.02 -6.88
C VAL A 404 -3.72 29.69 -7.40
N GLY A 405 -3.34 28.42 -7.37
CA GLY A 405 -2.00 27.96 -7.75
C GLY A 405 -2.07 26.95 -8.88
N CYS A 406 -1.92 27.39 -10.12
CA CYS A 406 -1.68 26.48 -11.22
C CYS A 406 -0.45 26.93 -11.99
N ALA A 407 0.62 26.15 -11.97
CA ALA A 407 1.70 26.32 -12.93
C ALA A 407 1.10 26.05 -14.31
N THR A 408 0.98 27.07 -15.15
CA THR A 408 0.54 26.87 -16.53
C THR A 408 1.49 25.86 -17.17
N LEU A 409 0.97 24.68 -17.52
CA LEU A 409 1.54 23.78 -18.54
C LEU A 409 1.47 24.49 -19.90
N SER A 410 2.19 25.61 -20.02
CA SER A 410 2.40 26.36 -21.25
C SER A 410 3.89 26.59 -21.42
N SER A 411 4.59 25.48 -21.61
CA SER A 411 5.84 25.32 -22.35
C SER A 411 6.28 23.89 -22.04
N GLU A 412 6.15 22.99 -23.02
CA GLU A 412 6.67 21.61 -23.06
C GLU A 412 7.35 21.10 -21.77
N ASP A 413 6.76 20.07 -21.17
CA ASP A 413 7.38 19.25 -20.12
C ASP A 413 8.88 19.07 -20.36
N PHE A 414 9.69 19.77 -19.57
CA PHE A 414 11.11 19.47 -19.48
C PHE A 414 11.42 18.83 -18.14
N ASN A 415 11.36 17.50 -18.15
CA ASN A 415 11.91 16.67 -17.10
C ASN A 415 13.44 16.78 -17.07
N ILE A 416 13.98 17.74 -16.29
CA ILE A 416 15.42 17.87 -15.98
C ILE A 416 15.93 16.70 -15.11
N SER A 417 15.04 15.87 -14.58
CA SER A 417 15.34 14.68 -13.79
C SER A 417 16.00 13.54 -14.60
N SER A 418 16.10 13.64 -15.93
CA SER A 418 16.45 12.50 -16.79
C SER A 418 17.44 12.80 -17.94
N ILE A 419 18.45 13.66 -17.74
CA ILE A 419 19.55 13.71 -18.72
C ILE A 419 20.14 12.30 -18.83
N SER A 420 19.98 11.68 -19.99
CA SER A 420 20.47 10.34 -20.25
C SER A 420 21.82 10.44 -20.96
N ILE A 421 22.82 9.78 -20.40
CA ILE A 421 24.17 9.76 -20.95
C ILE A 421 24.37 8.45 -21.71
N TYR A 422 24.71 8.56 -22.98
CA TYR A 422 24.94 7.42 -23.84
C TYR A 422 26.25 7.54 -24.65
N PRO A 423 27.07 6.49 -24.76
CA PRO A 423 26.97 5.23 -24.03
C PRO A 423 27.40 5.39 -22.56
N ASN A 424 26.83 4.59 -21.68
CA ASN A 424 27.30 4.43 -20.30
C ASN A 424 27.06 2.97 -19.88
N PRO A 425 28.10 2.11 -19.72
CA PRO A 425 29.53 2.44 -19.75
C PRO A 425 30.08 2.92 -21.10
N THR A 426 31.16 3.71 -21.08
CA THR A 426 31.84 4.31 -22.26
C THR A 426 33.33 3.96 -22.32
N THR A 427 33.98 4.15 -23.48
CA THR A 427 35.45 4.17 -23.65
C THR A 427 36.03 5.58 -23.60
N GLY A 428 35.23 6.59 -23.22
CA GLY A 428 35.65 8.00 -23.11
C GLY A 428 34.81 8.99 -23.91
N THR A 429 33.90 8.55 -24.77
CA THR A 429 33.00 9.46 -25.52
C THR A 429 31.58 9.29 -25.04
N ILE A 430 30.91 10.39 -24.70
CA ILE A 430 29.51 10.37 -24.26
C ILE A 430 28.69 11.43 -24.99
N GLN A 431 27.40 11.17 -25.12
CA GLN A 431 26.41 12.08 -25.65
C GLN A 431 25.27 12.23 -24.65
N PHE A 432 24.73 13.43 -24.58
CA PHE A 432 23.53 13.73 -23.82
C PHE A 432 22.84 14.95 -24.42
N GLN A 433 21.56 15.11 -24.15
CA GLN A 433 20.77 16.23 -24.65
C GLN A 433 20.24 17.05 -23.47
N ASN A 434 20.33 18.37 -23.57
CA ASN A 434 19.76 19.34 -22.63
C ASN A 434 19.00 20.41 -23.41
N ASN A 435 17.91 20.94 -22.85
CA ASN A 435 17.14 22.02 -23.49
C ASN A 435 17.20 23.37 -22.72
N ARG A 436 18.06 23.45 -21.69
CA ARG A 436 18.39 24.69 -20.99
C ARG A 436 19.88 24.98 -21.10
N GLU A 437 20.26 26.24 -20.92
CA GLU A 437 21.65 26.69 -20.91
C GLU A 437 22.39 26.10 -19.69
N ILE A 438 23.06 24.97 -19.91
CA ILE A 438 24.08 24.45 -19.01
C ILE A 438 25.40 25.00 -19.52
N ALA A 439 26.08 25.84 -18.74
CA ALA A 439 27.35 26.42 -19.20
C ALA A 439 28.47 25.37 -19.17
N THR A 440 28.49 24.53 -18.13
CA THR A 440 29.54 23.52 -17.93
C THR A 440 29.03 22.25 -17.26
N VAL A 441 29.66 21.12 -17.60
CA VAL A 441 29.54 19.84 -16.90
C VAL A 441 30.84 19.60 -16.13
N ASP A 442 30.73 19.44 -14.82
CA ASP A 442 31.85 19.14 -13.94
C ASP A 442 31.97 17.62 -13.73
N VAL A 443 33.17 17.09 -13.83
CA VAL A 443 33.44 15.66 -13.61
C VAL A 443 34.17 15.47 -12.30
N PHE A 444 33.70 14.56 -11.46
CA PHE A 444 34.26 14.24 -10.14
C PHE A 444 34.70 12.77 -10.08
N GLY A 445 35.83 12.51 -9.42
CA GLY A 445 36.25 11.16 -9.05
C GLY A 445 35.48 10.64 -7.84
N ILE A 446 35.65 9.35 -7.51
CA ILE A 446 34.98 8.72 -6.35
C ILE A 446 35.42 9.31 -5.00
N GLN A 447 36.58 9.98 -4.94
CA GLN A 447 37.02 10.70 -3.74
C GLN A 447 36.45 12.13 -3.64
N GLY A 448 35.56 12.53 -4.55
CA GLY A 448 34.91 13.84 -4.56
C GLY A 448 35.77 14.98 -5.11
N ASN A 449 36.99 14.71 -5.60
CA ASN A 449 37.82 15.70 -6.27
C ASN A 449 37.32 15.94 -7.71
N LYS A 450 37.23 17.22 -8.10
CA LYS A 450 36.93 17.63 -9.49
C LYS A 450 38.12 17.26 -10.38
N VAL A 451 37.87 16.44 -11.41
CA VAL A 451 38.90 15.95 -12.35
C VAL A 451 38.82 16.61 -13.73
N ALA A 452 37.66 17.14 -14.12
CA ALA A 452 37.49 17.92 -15.34
C ALA A 452 36.29 18.88 -15.23
N SER A 453 36.23 19.87 -16.11
CA SER A 453 35.08 20.74 -16.32
C SER A 453 35.00 21.06 -17.81
N LEU A 454 33.88 20.74 -18.44
CA LEU A 454 33.71 20.79 -19.88
C LEU A 454 32.59 21.75 -20.25
N PRO A 455 32.79 22.64 -21.24
CA PRO A 455 31.74 23.51 -21.72
C PRO A 455 30.70 22.71 -22.50
N VAL A 456 29.43 23.09 -22.37
CA VAL A 456 28.33 22.46 -23.09
C VAL A 456 27.39 23.54 -23.61
N SER A 457 26.61 23.23 -24.63
CA SER A 457 25.63 24.15 -25.20
C SER A 457 24.23 23.61 -25.01
N GLU A 458 23.21 24.43 -25.26
CA GLU A 458 21.85 23.92 -25.43
C GLU A 458 21.79 22.92 -26.61
N GLY A 459 20.99 21.87 -26.49
CA GLY A 459 20.79 20.83 -27.50
C GLY A 459 21.60 19.56 -27.26
N LEU A 460 21.97 18.88 -28.35
CA LEU A 460 22.76 17.65 -28.31
C LEU A 460 24.24 17.98 -28.10
N ASN A 461 24.82 17.40 -27.04
CA ASN A 461 26.24 17.55 -26.72
C ASN A 461 26.97 16.23 -26.91
N THR A 462 28.21 16.31 -27.37
CA THR A 462 29.14 15.18 -27.41
C THR A 462 30.41 15.58 -26.66
N LEU A 463 30.75 14.82 -25.62
CA LEU A 463 31.93 15.06 -24.80
C LEU A 463 32.95 13.94 -24.96
N GLU A 464 34.22 14.33 -25.11
CA GLU A 464 35.37 13.43 -25.06
C GLU A 464 36.10 13.59 -23.73
N LEU A 465 36.18 12.49 -22.99
CA LEU A 465 36.73 12.37 -21.64
C LEU A 465 38.02 11.55 -21.70
N VAL A 466 39.15 12.22 -21.50
CA VAL A 466 40.47 11.57 -21.38
C VAL A 466 40.71 11.21 -19.91
N LEU A 467 40.03 10.17 -19.43
CA LEU A 467 40.08 9.69 -18.05
C LEU A 467 40.44 8.20 -18.02
N THR A 468 41.06 7.75 -16.93
CA THR A 468 41.37 6.32 -16.72
C THR A 468 40.09 5.51 -16.50
N SER A 469 40.13 4.20 -16.77
CA SER A 469 39.01 3.29 -16.46
C SER A 469 38.61 3.40 -14.99
N GLY A 470 37.30 3.54 -14.72
CA GLY A 470 36.79 3.79 -13.37
C GLY A 470 35.39 4.39 -13.34
N MET A 471 34.92 4.66 -12.11
CA MET A 471 33.63 5.32 -11.87
C MET A 471 33.85 6.82 -11.63
N TYR A 472 33.00 7.64 -12.25
CA TYR A 472 32.99 9.09 -12.13
C TYR A 472 31.57 9.61 -11.93
N PHE A 473 31.47 10.84 -11.46
CA PHE A 473 30.20 11.56 -11.30
C PHE A 473 30.21 12.83 -12.14
N LEU A 474 29.20 12.98 -13.00
CA LEU A 474 28.99 14.15 -13.82
C LEU A 474 27.97 15.04 -13.13
N LYS A 475 28.40 16.22 -12.70
CA LYS A 475 27.53 17.24 -12.13
C LYS A 475 27.21 18.28 -13.19
N PHE A 476 25.93 18.48 -13.41
CA PHE A 476 25.41 19.46 -14.32
C PHE A 476 24.83 20.61 -13.49
N ASN A 477 25.27 21.82 -13.75
CA ASN A 477 24.83 23.01 -13.02
C ASN A 477 23.96 23.87 -13.93
N THR A 478 22.77 24.21 -13.46
CA THR A 478 21.88 25.21 -14.05
C THR A 478 21.80 26.42 -13.12
N THR A 479 21.09 27.47 -13.53
CA THR A 479 20.80 28.64 -12.68
C THR A 479 19.91 28.32 -11.48
N GLU A 480 19.08 27.27 -11.57
CA GLU A 480 18.03 26.96 -10.58
C GLU A 480 18.36 25.70 -9.75
N ALA A 481 19.11 24.75 -10.31
CA ALA A 481 19.42 23.47 -9.67
C ALA A 481 20.73 22.84 -10.16
N SER A 482 21.21 21.82 -9.44
CA SER A 482 22.30 20.96 -9.91
C SER A 482 21.92 19.48 -9.78
N PHE A 483 22.23 18.67 -10.79
CA PHE A 483 22.00 17.23 -10.78
C PHE A 483 23.29 16.45 -11.06
N VAL A 484 23.34 15.20 -10.59
CA VAL A 484 24.53 14.35 -10.65
C VAL A 484 24.19 13.01 -11.29
N GLN A 485 25.03 12.56 -12.22
CA GLN A 485 24.88 11.27 -12.90
C GLN A 485 26.15 10.44 -12.81
N LYS A 486 25.99 9.14 -12.57
CA LYS A 486 27.09 8.18 -12.53
C LYS A 486 27.57 7.86 -13.95
N LEU A 487 28.87 7.88 -14.18
CA LEU A 487 29.53 7.48 -15.41
C LEU A 487 30.52 6.33 -15.14
N ILE A 488 30.54 5.33 -16.02
CA ILE A 488 31.52 4.23 -15.99
C ILE A 488 32.39 4.30 -17.24
N ILE A 489 33.70 4.42 -17.07
CA ILE A 489 34.69 4.36 -18.16
C ILE A 489 35.38 2.98 -18.12
N LYS A 490 35.36 2.28 -19.25
CA LYS A 490 35.98 0.95 -19.44
C LYS A 490 37.45 1.06 -19.83
#